data_AF-A0A447JNG8-F1
#
_entry.id   AF-A0A447JNG8-F1
#
_cell.length_a   1.000
_cell.length_b   1.000
_cell.length_c   1.000
_cell.angle_alpha   90.00
_cell.angle_beta   90.00
_cell.angle_gamma   90.00
#
_symmetry.space_group_name_H-M   'P 1'
#
loop_
_entity.id
_entity.type
_entity.pdbx_description
1 polymer ?
#
loop_
_entity_poly.entity_id
_entity_poly.type
_entity_poly.pdbx_seq_one_letter_code
_entity_poly.pdbx_strand_id
1 'polypeptide(L)' 'MDSRVRDACQYISDHLADSHFDIASVAQHVCLSPSRLSHLFRQQLGISVLSWREDQRISQAKLPA' A
#
# COMPACT_ATOMS: atom_id res chain seq x y z
N MET A 1 1.57 15.11 -0.02
CA MET A 1 1.70 13.63 -0.02
C MET A 1 2.83 13.29 -0.96
N ASP A 2 3.83 12.56 -0.47
CA ASP A 2 4.99 12.10 -1.26
C ASP A 2 4.55 11.25 -2.46
N SER A 3 5.13 11.46 -3.64
CA SER A 3 4.77 10.72 -4.87
C SER A 3 5.00 9.21 -4.71
N ARG A 4 6.05 8.81 -3.98
CA ARG A 4 6.37 7.39 -3.74
C ARG A 4 5.31 6.71 -2.88
N VAL A 5 4.70 7.43 -1.93
CA VAL A 5 3.60 6.87 -1.13
C VAL A 5 2.34 6.73 -1.98
N ARG A 6 2.07 7.69 -2.87
CA ARG A 6 0.95 7.59 -3.80
C ARG A 6 1.12 6.40 -4.76
N ASP A 7 2.29 6.26 -5.35
CA ASP A 7 2.58 5.14 -6.27
C ASP A 7 2.54 3.79 -5.56
N ALA A 8 3.07 3.73 -4.32
CA ALA A 8 2.94 2.53 -3.49
C ALA A 8 1.47 2.19 -3.21
N CYS A 9 0.64 3.15 -2.82
CA CYS A 9 -0.79 2.95 -2.64
C CYS A 9 -1.45 2.41 -3.91
N GLN A 10 -1.17 3.03 -5.07
CA GLN A 10 -1.72 2.60 -6.35
C GLN A 10 -1.33 1.15 -6.67
N TYR A 11 -0.06 0.80 -6.49
CA TYR A 11 0.45 -0.55 -6.70
C TYR A 11 -0.27 -1.57 -5.79
N ILE A 12 -0.44 -1.25 -4.50
CA ILE A 12 -1.13 -2.12 -3.54
C ILE A 12 -2.61 -2.27 -3.89
N SER A 13 -3.28 -1.20 -4.34
CA SER A 13 -4.68 -1.23 -4.78
C SER A 13 -4.89 -2.09 -6.02
N ASP A 14 -3.96 -2.03 -6.98
CA ASP A 14 -3.98 -2.85 -8.20
C ASP A 14 -3.79 -4.35 -7.86
N HIS A 15 -2.91 -4.64 -6.91
CA HIS A 15 -2.63 -6.00 -6.43
C HIS A 15 -3.49 -6.40 -5.22
N LEU A 16 -4.58 -5.69 -4.95
CA LEU A 16 -5.38 -5.91 -3.73
C LEU A 16 -6.09 -7.26 -3.73
N ALA A 17 -6.51 -7.71 -4.91
CA ALA A 17 -7.14 -9.02 -5.16
C ALA A 17 -6.13 -10.18 -5.09
N ASP A 18 -4.84 -9.88 -5.13
CA ASP A 18 -3.81 -10.90 -5.16
C ASP A 18 -3.61 -11.52 -3.77
N SER A 19 -3.51 -12.84 -3.70
CA SER A 19 -3.40 -13.56 -2.42
C SER A 19 -2.02 -13.39 -1.79
N HIS A 20 -1.00 -13.18 -2.61
CA HIS A 20 0.40 -13.06 -2.20
C HIS A 20 0.83 -11.59 -2.19
N PHE A 21 0.58 -10.90 -1.08
CA PHE A 21 1.08 -9.54 -0.89
C PHE A 21 2.50 -9.56 -0.35
N ASP A 22 3.40 -8.85 -1.03
CA ASP A 22 4.77 -8.66 -0.60
C ASP A 22 5.17 -7.17 -0.61
N ILE A 23 5.55 -6.66 0.55
CA ILE A 23 6.00 -5.27 0.72
C ILE A 23 7.33 -5.02 -0.01
N ALA A 24 8.16 -6.04 -0.23
CA ALA A 24 9.43 -5.86 -0.93
C ALA A 24 9.22 -5.54 -2.41
N SER A 25 8.21 -6.13 -3.04
CA SER A 25 7.79 -5.83 -4.41
C SER A 25 7.30 -4.38 -4.54
N VAL A 26 6.48 -3.90 -3.59
CA VAL A 26 6.03 -2.50 -3.55
C VAL A 26 7.20 -1.53 -3.37
N ALA A 27 8.14 -1.87 -2.47
CA ALA A 27 9.29 -1.03 -2.19
C ALA A 27 10.21 -0.92 -3.42
N GLN A 28 10.44 -2.05 -4.12
CA GLN A 28 11.18 -2.07 -5.39
C GLN A 28 10.52 -1.21 -6.46
N HIS A 29 9.18 -1.26 -6.58
CA HIS A 29 8.43 -0.46 -7.55
C HIS A 29 8.67 1.05 -7.38
N VAL A 30 8.76 1.53 -6.14
CA VAL A 30 9.00 2.95 -5.82
C VAL A 30 10.46 3.29 -5.54
N CYS A 31 11.39 2.40 -5.91
CA CYS A 31 12.83 2.53 -5.70
C CYS A 31 13.23 2.82 -4.24
N LEU A 32 12.58 2.15 -3.28
CA LEU A 32 12.87 2.24 -1.84
C LEU A 32 13.17 0.86 -1.24
N SER A 33 13.85 0.86 -0.09
CA SER A 33 13.91 -0.33 0.75
C SER A 33 12.59 -0.53 1.51
N PRO A 34 12.20 -1.77 1.85
CA PRO A 34 10.95 -2.06 2.57
C PRO A 34 10.82 -1.28 3.88
N SER A 35 11.90 -1.16 4.65
CA SER A 35 11.94 -0.39 5.89
C SER A 35 11.68 1.10 5.65
N ARG A 36 12.26 1.66 4.58
CA ARG A 36 12.10 3.08 4.23
C ARG A 36 10.70 3.36 3.75
N LEU A 37 10.13 2.49 2.92
CA LEU A 37 8.73 2.56 2.48
C LEU A 37 7.81 2.50 3.70
N SER A 38 7.96 1.50 4.57
CA SER A 38 7.08 1.33 5.74
C SER A 38 7.10 2.53 6.68
N HIS A 39 8.29 3.11 6.91
CA HIS A 39 8.44 4.33 7.70
C HIS A 39 7.79 5.54 7.02
N LEU A 40 8.07 5.77 5.74
CA LEU A 40 7.51 6.89 4.96
C LEU A 40 5.98 6.79 4.87
N PHE A 41 5.46 5.58 4.62
CA PHE A 41 4.04 5.29 4.51
C PHE A 41 3.32 5.61 5.82
N ARG A 42 3.83 5.13 6.95
CA ARG A 42 3.31 5.48 8.28
C ARG A 42 3.41 6.98 8.58
N GLN A 43 4.50 7.63 8.19
CA GLN A 43 4.67 9.07 8.38
C GLN A 43 3.66 9.89 7.57
N GLN A 44 3.27 9.42 6.38
CA GLN A 44 2.34 10.14 5.49
C GLN A 44 0.86 9.80 5.77
N LEU A 45 0.55 8.54 6.04
CA LEU A 45 -0.83 8.04 6.18
C LEU A 45 -1.24 7.75 7.63
N GLY A 46 -0.29 7.80 8.58
CA GLY A 46 -0.53 7.52 9.99
C GLY A 46 -0.69 6.03 10.33
N ILE A 47 -0.75 5.15 9.33
CA ILE A 47 -1.00 3.71 9.51
C ILE A 47 0.00 2.85 8.74
N SER A 48 0.07 1.57 9.11
CA SER A 48 0.93 0.59 8.45
C SER A 48 0.38 0.20 7.08
N VAL A 49 1.27 -0.22 6.17
CA VAL A 49 0.91 -0.73 4.84
C VAL A 49 -0.14 -1.85 4.91
N LEU A 50 0.01 -2.78 5.86
CA LEU A 50 -0.92 -3.89 6.06
C LEU A 50 -2.32 -3.41 6.48
N SER A 51 -2.40 -2.54 7.50
CA SER A 51 -3.67 -1.99 7.97
C SER A 51 -4.37 -1.17 6.89
N TRP A 52 -3.61 -0.40 6.11
CA TRP A 52 -4.16 0.32 4.96
C TRP A 52 -4.73 -0.64 3.92
N ARG A 53 -4.01 -1.73 3.60
CA ARG A 53 -4.49 -2.76 2.68
C ARG A 53 -5.80 -3.39 3.15
N GLU A 54 -5.91 -3.72 4.44
CA GLU A 54 -7.15 -4.27 5.00
C GLU A 54 -8.32 -3.29 4.87
N ASP A 55 -8.10 -2.02 5.19
CA ASP A 55 -9.09 -0.95 5.01
C ASP A 55 -9.52 -0.80 3.55
N GLN A 56 -8.58 -0.89 2.61
CA GLN A 56 -8.90 -0.89 1.18
C GLN A 56 -9.74 -2.11 0.77
N ARG A 57 -9.45 -3.31 1.29
CA ARG A 57 -10.25 -4.52 0.99
C ARG A 57 -11.69 -4.36 1.47
N ILE A 58 -11.86 -3.83 2.68
CA ILE A 58 -13.18 -3.57 3.27
C ILE A 58 -13.92 -2.50 2.47
N SER A 59 -13.23 -1.43 2.07
CA SER A 59 -13.79 -0.35 1.26
C SER A 59 -14.21 -0.84 -0.12
N GLN A 60 -13.39 -1.66 -0.78
CA GLN A 60 -13.71 -2.23 -2.10
C GLN A 60 -14.89 -3.22 -2.03
N ALA A 61 -15.06 -3.95 -0.93
CA ALA A 61 -16.22 -4.81 -0.70
C ALA A 61 -17.52 -4.04 -0.38
N LYS A 62 -17.42 -2.76 0.02
CA LYS A 62 -18.56 -1.91 0.38
C LYS A 62 -19.11 -1.09 -0.79
N LEU A 63 -18.46 -1.06 -1.96
CA LEU A 63 -19.07 -0.51 -3.17
C LEU A 63 -20.01 -1.56 -3.77
N PRO A 64 -21.35 -1.40 -3.67
CA PRO A 64 -22.25 -2.21 -4.48
C PRO A 64 -22.00 -1.86 -5.95
N ALA A 65 -21.72 -2.89 -6.76
CA ALA A 65 -21.79 -2.81 -8.20
C ALA A 65 -23.21 -2.42 -8.67
#